data_AF-A0A9X0PSP5-F1
#
_entry.id   AF-A0A9X0PSP5-F1
#
_cell.length_a   1.000
_cell.length_b   1.000
_cell.length_c   1.000
_cell.angle_alpha   90.00
_cell.angle_beta   90.00
_cell.angle_gamma   90.00
#
_symmetry.space_group_name_H-M   'P 1'
#
loop_
_entity.id
_entity.type
_entity.pdbx_description
1 polymer ?
#
loop_
_entity_poly.entity_id
_entity_poly.type
_entity_poly.pdbx_seq_one_letter_code
_entity_poly.pdbx_strand_id
1 'polypeptide(L)'
;MKGTPSGPQIDPADWATLFTNFQTLVIATEGVLDYFLHPQSISNRPVMLNTLLQSLLWFHEGCKEPDDLRAVVDFAASLDALGKGRKVGGILTMLEARLGIVRTDPINGNLDAPTFKSVVQDIYEDGRSRAIHGTNNKIGHDWERTRALSETIARMALIACMDWSVANPTSNEPDDFKK
;
A
#
# COMPACT_ATOMS: atom_id res chain seq x y z
N MET A 1 14.50 1.29 -33.22
CA MET A 1 15.33 2.13 -32.33
C MET A 1 15.02 1.74 -30.89
N LYS A 2 16.02 1.34 -30.11
CA LYS A 2 15.85 1.17 -28.65
C LYS A 2 15.74 2.59 -28.08
N GLY A 3 14.58 2.96 -27.56
CA GLY A 3 14.44 4.24 -26.85
C GLY A 3 15.38 4.22 -25.65
N THR A 4 16.33 5.16 -25.60
CA THR A 4 17.03 5.47 -24.36
C THR A 4 15.98 5.80 -23.31
N PRO A 5 16.11 5.32 -22.05
CA PRO A 5 15.22 5.76 -20.98
C PRO A 5 15.20 7.29 -20.94
N SER A 6 14.07 7.88 -21.32
CA SER A 6 13.84 9.32 -21.25
C SER A 6 12.84 9.56 -20.14
N GLY A 7 13.29 10.21 -19.06
CA GLY A 7 12.44 10.71 -17.99
C GLY A 7 12.38 12.23 -18.02
N PRO A 8 11.46 12.85 -17.26
CA PRO A 8 11.52 14.28 -16.98
C PRO A 8 12.91 14.65 -16.48
N GLN A 9 13.50 15.71 -17.03
CA GLN A 9 14.74 16.26 -16.48
C GLN A 9 14.41 17.05 -15.22
N ILE A 10 15.21 16.84 -14.18
CA ILE A 10 15.12 17.58 -12.92
C ILE A 10 16.43 18.32 -12.68
N ASP A 11 16.35 19.56 -12.21
CA ASP A 11 17.53 20.33 -11.83
C ASP A 11 18.23 19.67 -10.64
N PRO A 12 19.57 19.66 -10.56
CA PRO A 12 20.29 19.07 -9.42
C PRO A 12 19.88 19.62 -8.05
N ALA A 13 19.54 20.90 -7.95
CA ALA A 13 19.09 21.52 -6.69
C ALA A 13 17.67 21.06 -6.32
N ASP A 14 16.79 20.96 -7.32
CA ASP A 14 15.45 20.40 -7.13
C ASP A 14 15.53 18.92 -6.73
N TRP A 15 16.43 18.14 -7.36
CA TRP A 15 16.67 16.75 -6.98
C TRP A 15 17.19 16.63 -5.54
N ALA A 16 18.17 17.43 -5.14
CA ALA A 16 18.68 17.41 -3.77
C ALA A 16 17.58 17.74 -2.75
N THR A 17 16.69 18.68 -3.09
CA THR A 17 15.53 19.03 -2.27
C THR A 17 14.53 17.88 -2.18
N LEU A 18 14.15 17.27 -3.31
CA LEU A 18 13.25 16.12 -3.33
C LEU A 18 13.85 14.92 -2.58
N PHE A 19 15.13 14.63 -2.80
CA PHE A 19 15.83 13.55 -2.13
C PHE A 19 15.81 13.74 -0.61
N THR A 20 16.02 14.97 -0.14
CA THR A 20 15.92 15.29 1.29
C THR A 20 14.49 15.12 1.80
N ASN A 21 13.49 15.61 1.06
CA ASN A 21 12.09 15.53 1.45
C ASN A 21 11.54 14.10 1.48
N PHE A 22 12.10 13.20 0.65
CA PHE A 22 11.69 11.80 0.54
C PHE A 22 12.76 10.82 1.04
N GLN A 23 13.71 11.30 1.85
CA GLN A 23 14.88 10.50 2.26
C GLN A 23 14.47 9.15 2.86
N THR A 24 13.46 9.15 3.74
CA THR A 24 12.95 7.93 4.38
C THR A 24 12.38 6.96 3.36
N LEU A 25 11.58 7.45 2.41
CA LEU A 25 11.01 6.63 1.35
C LEU A 25 12.09 6.05 0.44
N VAL A 26 13.12 6.83 0.13
CA VAL A 26 14.28 6.36 -0.65
C VAL A 26 15.01 5.24 0.08
N ILE A 27 15.33 5.42 1.37
CA ILE A 27 16.00 4.39 2.19
C ILE A 27 15.16 3.11 2.28
N ALA A 28 13.85 3.24 2.53
CA ALA A 28 12.95 2.09 2.59
C ALA A 28 12.90 1.35 1.25
N THR A 29 12.78 2.09 0.15
CA THR A 29 12.74 1.53 -1.21
C THR A 29 14.06 0.86 -1.57
N GLU A 30 15.20 1.48 -1.24
CA GLU A 30 16.52 0.89 -1.41
C GLU A 30 16.62 -0.44 -0.66
N GLY A 31 16.21 -0.50 0.61
CA GLY A 31 16.22 -1.73 1.39
C GLY A 31 15.34 -2.85 0.80
N VAL A 32 14.18 -2.49 0.24
CA VAL A 32 13.29 -3.43 -0.45
C VAL A 32 13.91 -3.94 -1.75
N LEU A 33 14.49 -3.05 -2.56
CA LEU A 33 15.12 -3.40 -3.83
C LEU A 33 16.39 -4.22 -3.62
N ASP A 34 17.22 -3.86 -2.66
CA ASP A 34 18.43 -4.62 -2.30
C ASP A 34 18.03 -6.04 -1.88
N TYR A 35 17.03 -6.18 -1.00
CA TYR A 35 16.50 -7.50 -0.61
C TYR A 35 16.00 -8.34 -1.81
N PHE A 36 15.31 -7.71 -2.76
CA PHE A 36 14.78 -8.38 -3.95
C PHE A 36 15.87 -8.80 -4.93
N LEU A 37 16.89 -7.95 -5.11
CA LEU A 37 17.97 -8.16 -6.08
C LEU A 37 19.11 -9.01 -5.51
N HIS A 38 19.24 -9.10 -4.18
CA HIS A 38 20.31 -9.84 -3.54
C HIS A 38 20.14 -11.35 -3.83
N PRO A 39 21.10 -12.04 -4.46
CA PRO A 39 20.96 -13.44 -4.91
C PRO A 39 20.64 -14.46 -3.81
N GLN A 40 20.87 -14.07 -2.55
CA GLN A 40 20.67 -14.88 -1.35
C GLN A 40 19.66 -14.25 -0.38
N SER A 41 19.12 -13.06 -0.69
CA SER A 41 18.19 -12.30 0.16
C SER A 41 18.63 -12.20 1.64
N ILE A 42 19.93 -12.07 1.88
CA ILE A 42 20.49 -12.02 3.25
C ILE A 42 20.22 -10.63 3.81
N SER A 43 19.24 -10.56 4.69
CA SER A 43 18.92 -9.37 5.48
C SER A 43 18.68 -9.77 6.92
N ASN A 44 18.92 -8.85 7.86
CA ASN A 44 18.55 -9.02 9.26
C ASN A 44 17.03 -8.88 9.49
N ARG A 45 16.28 -8.48 8.45
CA ARG A 45 14.84 -8.22 8.48
C ARG A 45 14.09 -8.76 7.24
N PRO A 46 14.28 -10.04 6.88
CA PRO A 46 13.80 -10.58 5.61
C PRO A 46 12.26 -10.63 5.53
N VAL A 47 11.57 -10.84 6.65
CA VAL A 47 10.11 -10.94 6.69
C VAL A 47 9.49 -9.55 6.47
N MET A 48 10.04 -8.54 7.14
CA MET A 48 9.63 -7.14 6.96
C MET A 48 9.82 -6.67 5.51
N LEU A 49 11.01 -6.88 4.94
CA LEU A 49 11.31 -6.46 3.58
C LEU A 49 10.48 -7.22 2.55
N ASN A 50 10.22 -8.51 2.77
CA ASN A 50 9.31 -9.28 1.91
C ASN A 50 7.88 -8.75 1.97
N THR A 51 7.37 -8.35 3.14
CA THR A 51 6.04 -7.74 3.27
C THR A 51 5.95 -6.42 2.51
N LEU A 52 6.95 -5.54 2.67
CA LEU A 52 7.01 -4.27 1.94
C LEU A 52 7.12 -4.50 0.43
N LEU A 53 7.93 -5.46 -0.01
CA LEU A 53 8.07 -5.85 -1.41
C LEU A 53 6.72 -6.31 -2.00
N GLN A 54 6.04 -7.24 -1.33
CA GLN A 54 4.73 -7.73 -1.78
C GLN A 54 3.72 -6.59 -1.86
N SER A 55 3.68 -5.72 -0.86
CA SER A 55 2.79 -4.56 -0.85
C SER A 55 3.08 -3.61 -2.01
N LEU A 56 4.36 -3.34 -2.30
CA LEU A 56 4.81 -2.48 -3.40
C LEU A 56 4.46 -3.08 -4.77
N LEU A 57 4.66 -4.39 -4.96
CA LEU A 57 4.32 -5.08 -6.20
C LEU A 57 2.82 -5.00 -6.50
N TRP A 58 1.98 -5.31 -5.52
CA TRP A 58 0.53 -5.21 -5.68
C TRP A 58 0.06 -3.77 -5.90
N PHE A 59 0.65 -2.81 -5.19
CA PHE A 59 0.35 -1.39 -5.42
C PHE A 59 0.69 -0.97 -6.85
N HIS A 60 1.86 -1.39 -7.35
CA HIS A 60 2.30 -1.13 -8.72
C HIS A 60 1.36 -1.72 -9.78
N GLU A 61 0.91 -2.97 -9.59
CA GLU A 61 -0.06 -3.58 -10.51
C GLU A 61 -1.39 -2.80 -10.52
N GLY A 62 -1.92 -2.44 -9.36
CA GLY A 62 -3.14 -1.64 -9.25
C GLY A 62 -3.05 -0.27 -9.96
N CYS A 63 -1.88 0.38 -9.92
CA CYS A 63 -1.66 1.64 -10.64
C CYS A 63 -1.68 1.49 -12.17
N LYS A 64 -1.30 0.33 -12.71
CA LYS A 64 -1.27 0.09 -14.17
C LYS A 64 -2.56 -0.53 -14.69
N GLU A 65 -3.33 -1.18 -13.83
CA GLU A 65 -4.50 -1.95 -14.23
C GLU A 65 -5.61 -1.03 -14.76
N PRO A 66 -6.02 -1.19 -16.04
CA PRO A 66 -7.08 -0.37 -16.62
C PRO A 66 -8.48 -0.71 -16.09
N ASP A 67 -8.74 -1.93 -15.61
CA ASP A 67 -10.03 -2.31 -15.05
C ASP A 67 -10.15 -1.89 -13.58
N ASP A 68 -11.19 -1.12 -13.25
CA ASP A 68 -11.32 -0.53 -11.92
C ASP A 68 -11.50 -1.56 -10.81
N LEU A 69 -12.26 -2.63 -11.06
CA LEU A 69 -12.45 -3.68 -10.07
C LEU A 69 -11.13 -4.42 -9.82
N ARG A 70 -10.39 -4.79 -10.87
CA ARG A 70 -9.08 -5.43 -10.72
C ARG A 70 -8.07 -4.52 -10.03
N ALA A 71 -8.06 -3.23 -10.34
CA ALA A 71 -7.21 -2.27 -9.63
C ALA A 71 -7.55 -2.24 -8.13
N VAL A 72 -8.85 -2.27 -7.76
CA VAL A 72 -9.28 -2.40 -6.36
C VAL A 72 -8.79 -3.71 -5.73
N VAL A 73 -8.82 -4.83 -6.46
CA VAL A 73 -8.28 -6.11 -5.98
C VAL A 73 -6.78 -5.99 -5.64
N ASP A 74 -6.00 -5.36 -6.53
CA ASP A 74 -4.56 -5.19 -6.35
C ASP A 74 -4.23 -4.24 -5.19
N PHE A 75 -4.93 -3.11 -5.07
CA PHE A 75 -4.77 -2.21 -3.91
C PHE A 75 -5.18 -2.89 -2.59
N ALA A 76 -6.24 -3.70 -2.59
CA ALA A 76 -6.63 -4.48 -1.44
C ALA A 76 -5.58 -5.55 -1.08
N ALA A 77 -4.94 -6.18 -2.07
CA ALA A 77 -3.84 -7.12 -1.84
C ALA A 77 -2.60 -6.42 -1.26
N SER A 78 -2.31 -5.20 -1.72
CA SER A 78 -1.26 -4.34 -1.16
C SER A 78 -1.51 -4.05 0.32
N LEU A 79 -2.74 -3.69 0.69
CA LEU A 79 -3.15 -3.45 2.07
C LEU A 79 -3.12 -4.72 2.93
N ASP A 80 -3.59 -5.85 2.40
CA ASP A 80 -3.62 -7.12 3.14
C ASP A 80 -2.20 -7.65 3.40
N ALA A 81 -1.24 -7.43 2.49
CA ALA A 81 0.17 -7.72 2.72
C ALA A 81 0.71 -6.95 3.95
N LEU A 82 0.48 -5.64 4.03
CA LEU A 82 0.84 -4.81 5.20
C LEU A 82 0.09 -5.24 6.47
N GLY A 83 -1.16 -5.70 6.33
CA GLY A 83 -1.98 -6.23 7.41
C GLY A 83 -1.60 -7.64 7.90
N LYS A 84 -0.62 -8.30 7.27
CA LYS A 84 -0.21 -9.71 7.51
C LYS A 84 -1.31 -10.72 7.16
N GLY A 85 -2.08 -10.50 6.09
CA GLY A 85 -3.12 -11.42 5.61
C GLY A 85 -4.30 -11.59 6.57
N ARG A 86 -4.48 -10.65 7.51
CA ARG A 86 -5.53 -10.68 8.54
C ARG A 86 -6.81 -10.00 8.08
N LYS A 87 -7.01 -9.84 6.77
CA LYS A 87 -8.22 -9.31 6.16
C LYS A 87 -8.50 -7.87 6.65
N VAL A 88 -9.76 -7.45 6.59
CA VAL A 88 -10.25 -6.16 7.11
C VAL A 88 -9.68 -5.81 8.50
N GLY A 89 -9.67 -6.75 9.44
CA GLY A 89 -9.21 -6.50 10.81
C GLY A 89 -7.72 -6.16 10.89
N GLY A 90 -6.89 -6.86 10.11
CA GLY A 90 -5.46 -6.57 10.00
C GLY A 90 -5.20 -5.20 9.39
N ILE A 91 -5.90 -4.90 8.29
CA ILE A 91 -5.79 -3.63 7.57
C ILE A 91 -6.17 -2.48 8.50
N LEU A 92 -7.34 -2.52 9.14
CA LEU A 92 -7.78 -1.44 10.03
C LEU A 92 -6.81 -1.21 11.19
N THR A 93 -6.32 -2.28 11.83
CA THR A 93 -5.38 -2.14 12.95
C THR A 93 -4.06 -1.50 12.49
N MET A 94 -3.58 -1.85 11.30
CA MET A 94 -2.37 -1.24 10.72
C MET A 94 -2.63 0.24 10.40
N LEU A 95 -3.77 0.57 9.78
CA LEU A 95 -4.10 1.96 9.44
C LEU A 95 -4.24 2.83 10.69
N GLU A 96 -4.86 2.33 11.77
CA GLU A 96 -4.95 3.05 13.05
C GLU A 96 -3.55 3.32 13.63
N ALA A 97 -2.67 2.31 13.62
CA ALA A 97 -1.32 2.45 14.16
C ALA A 97 -0.39 3.33 13.31
N ARG A 98 -0.59 3.40 11.99
CA ARG A 98 0.29 4.12 11.05
C ARG A 98 -0.21 5.49 10.64
N LEU A 99 -1.52 5.68 10.57
CA LEU A 99 -2.14 6.93 10.13
C LEU A 99 -2.87 7.67 11.25
N GLY A 100 -2.99 7.07 12.45
CA GLY A 100 -3.72 7.68 13.56
C GLY A 100 -5.21 7.83 13.30
N ILE A 101 -5.76 7.10 12.34
CA ILE A 101 -7.19 7.12 12.05
C ILE A 101 -7.96 6.40 13.16
N VAL A 102 -9.25 6.69 13.27
CA VAL A 102 -10.18 5.91 14.10
C VAL A 102 -11.15 5.20 13.16
N ARG A 103 -11.24 3.86 13.23
CA ARG A 103 -12.04 3.07 12.26
C ARG A 103 -13.52 3.44 12.20
N THR A 104 -14.08 4.04 13.24
CA THR A 104 -15.48 4.49 13.31
C THR A 104 -15.69 5.89 12.78
N ASP A 105 -14.63 6.64 12.51
CA ASP A 105 -14.75 8.02 12.04
C ASP A 105 -15.07 8.04 10.55
N PRO A 106 -15.85 9.04 10.09
CA PRO A 106 -16.11 9.24 8.68
C PRO A 106 -14.84 9.59 7.91
N ILE A 107 -14.67 9.04 6.71
CA ILE A 107 -13.43 9.17 5.91
C ILE A 107 -13.10 10.62 5.50
N ASN A 108 -14.09 11.51 5.49
CA ASN A 108 -13.93 12.92 5.11
C ASN A 108 -14.45 13.90 6.18
N GLY A 109 -14.66 13.42 7.42
CA GLY A 109 -15.18 14.23 8.52
C GLY A 109 -16.67 14.63 8.42
N ASN A 110 -17.36 14.29 7.33
CA ASN A 110 -18.81 14.45 7.23
C ASN A 110 -19.51 13.26 7.91
N LEU A 111 -20.40 13.52 8.89
CA LEU A 111 -21.12 12.48 9.64
C LEU A 111 -21.95 11.53 8.75
N ASP A 112 -22.38 11.98 7.57
CA ASP A 112 -23.13 11.18 6.61
C ASP A 112 -22.23 10.33 5.69
N ALA A 113 -20.90 10.52 5.76
CA ALA A 113 -19.97 9.76 4.94
C ALA A 113 -19.71 8.36 5.50
N PRO A 114 -19.33 7.41 4.63
CA PRO A 114 -18.85 6.11 5.07
C PRO A 114 -17.70 6.24 6.08
N THR A 115 -17.72 5.38 7.08
CA THR A 115 -16.63 5.23 8.05
C THR A 115 -15.40 4.59 7.40
N PHE A 116 -14.22 4.78 7.99
CA PHE A 116 -13.02 4.03 7.57
C PHE A 116 -13.27 2.51 7.56
N LYS A 117 -13.95 1.99 8.58
CA LYS A 117 -14.32 0.57 8.66
C LYS A 117 -15.15 0.13 7.46
N SER A 118 -16.22 0.84 7.13
CA SER A 118 -17.10 0.46 6.01
C SER A 118 -16.37 0.54 4.68
N VAL A 119 -15.54 1.58 4.47
CA VAL A 119 -14.74 1.71 3.24
C VAL A 119 -13.76 0.54 3.10
N VAL A 120 -13.02 0.19 4.16
CA VAL A 120 -12.07 -0.94 4.10
C VAL A 120 -12.81 -2.27 3.92
N GLN A 121 -14.02 -2.43 4.48
CA GLN A 121 -14.87 -3.60 4.22
C GLN A 121 -15.29 -3.68 2.74
N ASP A 122 -15.70 -2.56 2.14
CA ASP A 122 -16.09 -2.53 0.73
C ASP A 122 -14.90 -2.88 -0.19
N ILE A 123 -13.73 -2.33 0.10
CA ILE A 123 -12.49 -2.61 -0.65
C ILE A 123 -12.11 -4.09 -0.54
N TYR A 124 -12.06 -4.63 0.68
CA TYR A 124 -11.56 -5.98 0.92
C TYR A 124 -12.60 -7.06 0.62
N GLU A 125 -13.84 -6.92 1.11
CA GLU A 125 -14.85 -7.96 0.93
C GLU A 125 -15.46 -7.90 -0.46
N ASP A 126 -16.01 -6.73 -0.83
CA ASP A 126 -16.75 -6.52 -2.07
C ASP A 126 -15.81 -6.47 -3.28
N GLY A 127 -14.71 -5.70 -3.16
CA GLY A 127 -13.69 -5.60 -4.19
C GLY A 127 -12.88 -6.88 -4.33
N ARG A 128 -12.04 -7.21 -3.34
CA ARG A 128 -11.09 -8.33 -3.45
C ARG A 128 -11.72 -9.71 -3.26
N SER A 129 -12.26 -9.96 -2.07
CA SER A 129 -12.59 -11.31 -1.62
C SER A 129 -13.66 -11.94 -2.51
N ARG A 130 -14.79 -11.26 -2.72
CA ARG A 130 -15.88 -11.77 -3.56
C ARG A 130 -15.46 -11.88 -5.03
N ALA A 131 -14.66 -10.95 -5.55
CA ALA A 131 -14.22 -11.01 -6.95
C ALA A 131 -13.35 -12.24 -7.20
N ILE A 132 -12.35 -12.49 -6.35
CA ILE A 132 -11.47 -13.66 -6.48
C ILE A 132 -12.25 -14.97 -6.27
N HIS A 133 -13.19 -15.02 -5.32
CA HIS A 133 -13.96 -16.22 -5.03
C HIS A 133 -15.13 -16.47 -5.99
N GLY A 134 -15.37 -15.60 -6.97
CA GLY A 134 -16.46 -15.75 -7.95
C GLY A 134 -17.87 -15.56 -7.38
N THR A 135 -17.98 -14.92 -6.21
CA THR A 135 -19.27 -14.65 -5.54
C THR A 135 -19.65 -13.17 -5.59
N ASN A 136 -19.02 -12.39 -6.47
CA ASN A 136 -19.26 -10.96 -6.59
C ASN A 136 -20.51 -10.69 -7.43
N ASN A 137 -21.55 -10.15 -6.81
CA ASN A 137 -22.78 -9.70 -7.48
C ASN A 137 -22.69 -8.23 -7.96
N LYS A 138 -21.55 -7.57 -7.76
CA LYS A 138 -21.26 -6.18 -8.16
C LYS A 138 -20.19 -6.10 -9.26
N ILE A 139 -19.97 -7.17 -10.05
CA ILE A 139 -18.92 -7.19 -11.08
C ILE A 139 -19.07 -6.09 -12.14
N GLY A 140 -20.31 -5.71 -12.48
CA GLY A 140 -20.63 -4.62 -13.42
C GLY A 140 -20.98 -3.29 -12.74
N HIS A 141 -20.73 -3.16 -11.43
CA HIS A 141 -20.89 -1.90 -10.71
C HIS A 141 -19.83 -0.89 -11.15
N ASP A 142 -20.10 0.39 -10.97
CA ASP A 142 -19.10 1.44 -11.17
C ASP A 142 -18.09 1.43 -10.00
N TRP A 143 -16.84 1.05 -10.29
CA TRP A 143 -15.77 0.94 -9.30
C TRP A 143 -14.83 2.15 -9.29
N GLU A 144 -15.04 3.17 -10.12
CA GLU A 144 -14.10 4.29 -10.30
C GLU A 144 -13.81 5.00 -8.96
N ARG A 145 -14.87 5.31 -8.20
CA ARG A 145 -14.72 5.95 -6.89
C ARG A 145 -14.02 5.04 -5.88
N THR A 146 -14.35 3.75 -5.88
CA THR A 146 -13.74 2.78 -4.98
C THR A 146 -12.26 2.58 -5.32
N ARG A 147 -11.90 2.60 -6.60
CA ARG A 147 -10.51 2.58 -7.08
C ARG A 147 -9.75 3.77 -6.53
N ALA A 148 -10.24 4.99 -6.71
CA ALA A 148 -9.56 6.20 -6.26
C ALA A 148 -9.33 6.19 -4.73
N LEU A 149 -10.33 5.74 -3.95
CA LEU A 149 -10.20 5.58 -2.51
C LEU A 149 -9.21 4.46 -2.14
N SER A 150 -9.24 3.33 -2.84
CA SER A 150 -8.33 2.20 -2.60
C SER A 150 -6.90 2.58 -2.85
N GLU A 151 -6.61 3.26 -3.97
CA GLU A 151 -5.28 3.77 -4.29
C GLU A 151 -4.79 4.74 -3.20
N THR A 152 -5.64 5.69 -2.79
CA THR A 152 -5.30 6.69 -1.78
C THR A 152 -4.95 6.03 -0.45
N ILE A 153 -5.79 5.11 0.03
CA ILE A 153 -5.57 4.42 1.31
C ILE A 153 -4.33 3.52 1.23
N ALA A 154 -4.16 2.75 0.15
CA ALA A 154 -3.00 1.88 -0.05
C ALA A 154 -1.68 2.68 -0.12
N ARG A 155 -1.69 3.81 -0.83
CA ARG A 155 -0.54 4.71 -0.94
C ARG A 155 -0.14 5.26 0.43
N MET A 156 -1.09 5.81 1.18
CA MET A 156 -0.82 6.35 2.52
C MET A 156 -0.30 5.27 3.47
N ALA A 157 -0.93 4.09 3.45
CA ALA A 157 -0.51 2.96 4.27
C ALA A 157 0.93 2.50 3.94
N LEU A 158 1.25 2.38 2.65
CA LEU A 158 2.56 1.95 2.19
C LEU A 158 3.65 2.94 2.62
N ILE A 159 3.43 4.23 2.37
CA ILE A 159 4.37 5.30 2.78
C ILE A 159 4.56 5.28 4.30
N ALA A 160 3.49 5.24 5.08
CA ALA A 160 3.59 5.26 6.54
C ALA A 160 4.26 3.99 7.10
N CYS A 161 4.04 2.82 6.49
CA CYS A 161 4.74 1.59 6.87
C CYS A 161 6.23 1.64 6.51
N MET A 162 6.57 2.18 5.34
CA MET A 162 7.96 2.39 4.91
C MET A 162 8.68 3.34 5.88
N ASP A 163 8.06 4.48 6.20
CA ASP A 163 8.61 5.44 7.16
C ASP A 163 8.86 4.81 8.52
N TRP A 164 7.85 4.09 9.03
CA TRP A 164 7.98 3.38 10.29
C TRP A 164 9.10 2.34 10.27
N SER A 165 9.27 1.61 9.16
CA SER A 165 10.27 0.55 9.03
C SER A 165 11.71 1.09 9.09
N VAL A 166 11.93 2.30 8.57
CA VAL A 166 13.23 3.00 8.64
C VAL A 166 13.50 3.48 10.06
N ALA A 167 12.49 4.02 10.74
CA ALA A 167 12.60 4.44 12.13
C ALA A 167 12.81 3.27 13.11
N ASN A 168 12.49 2.04 12.72
CA ASN A 168 12.57 0.84 13.56
C ASN A 168 13.45 -0.25 12.92
N PRO A 169 14.77 -0.02 12.75
CA PRO A 169 15.68 -0.87 11.95
C PRO A 169 15.91 -2.29 12.50
N THR A 170 15.46 -2.58 13.72
CA THR A 170 15.57 -3.91 14.35
C THR A 170 14.30 -4.74 14.24
N SER A 171 13.18 -4.15 13.81
CA SER A 171 11.93 -4.88 13.59
C SER A 171 12.02 -5.77 12.35
N ASN A 172 11.45 -6.96 12.44
CA ASN A 172 11.34 -7.90 11.33
C ASN A 172 9.91 -8.43 11.16
N GLU A 173 9.02 -8.26 12.13
CA GLU A 173 7.69 -8.84 12.08
C GLU A 173 6.67 -7.86 11.47
N PRO A 174 5.84 -8.27 10.49
CA PRO A 174 4.78 -7.43 9.96
C PRO A 174 3.72 -7.04 11.00
N ASP A 175 3.65 -7.79 12.11
CA ASP A 175 2.81 -7.43 13.25
C ASP A 175 3.26 -6.14 13.93
N ASP A 176 4.51 -5.71 13.73
CA ASP A 176 5.02 -4.47 14.28
C ASP A 176 4.42 -3.22 13.60
N PHE A 177 3.86 -3.35 12.38
CA PHE A 177 3.08 -2.29 11.75
C PHE A 177 1.76 -1.96 12.47
N LYS A 178 1.34 -2.80 13.40
CA LYS A 178 0.07 -2.68 14.13
C LYS A 178 0.25 -2.20 15.57
N LYS A 179 1.47 -1.84 15.96
CA LYS A 179 1.85 -1.41 17.32
C LYS A 179 1.98 0.10 17.38
#